data_AF-A0A0G4H561-F1
#
_entry.id   AF-A0A0G4H561-F1
#
_cell.length_a   1.000
_cell.length_b   1.000
_cell.length_c   1.000
_cell.angle_alpha   90.00
_cell.angle_beta   90.00
_cell.angle_gamma   90.00
#
_symmetry.space_group_name_H-M   'P 1'
#
loop_
_entity.id
_entity.type
_entity.pdbx_description
1 polymer ?
#
loop_
_entity_poly.entity_id
_entity_poly.type
_entity_poly.pdbx_seq_one_letter_code
_entity_poly.pdbx_strand_id
1 'polypeptide(L)'
;MAAYVLPRRYVMPPKDAQCVICHEALAGKTDLARLRCDHFFCFECLSGEAKAFFADSASRPTGARGEQMVLFRCPTCRQDNCCVIERIQKPSGSSLSAAPVADELGGPLREVAVRHSDGTAATWLASYYYATALEDDSLGQSYADCLMTAHHGLFFSRHGLITGRRELAAKWAAVIIGAERGAKVEENMEAFKWFGPAEQDRAILRLHLARMAVCQGHVRKLTKGKDDNTESGSVGVGDDVWLCGVVRRPEINGLEGRVKEVLPPHTQLNKSDVTRYRVSLSVCATQELSLRGDNVLRIPRAARDPLSHLVASLTGMHIN
;
A
#
# COMPACT_ATOMS: atom_id res chain seq x y z
N MET A 1 -5.24 17.40 16.93
CA MET A 1 -3.92 17.35 16.27
C MET A 1 -4.15 17.53 14.78
N ALA A 2 -3.33 18.34 14.09
CA ALA A 2 -3.40 18.42 12.63
C ALA A 2 -3.13 17.04 12.00
N ALA A 3 -3.91 16.70 10.98
CA ALA A 3 -3.72 15.49 10.20
C ALA A 3 -2.31 15.45 9.60
N TYR A 4 -1.60 14.34 9.75
CA TYR A 4 -0.29 14.16 9.12
C TYR A 4 -0.44 14.06 7.60
N VAL A 5 0.18 14.99 6.88
CA VAL A 5 0.19 15.07 5.42
C VAL A 5 1.56 14.65 4.92
N LEU A 6 1.56 13.83 3.87
CA LEU A 6 2.78 13.36 3.24
C LEU A 6 3.49 14.49 2.50
N PRO A 7 4.82 14.63 2.63
CA PRO A 7 5.50 15.71 1.97
C PRO A 7 5.49 15.54 0.45
N ARG A 8 5.12 16.63 -0.22
CA ARG A 8 5.31 16.81 -1.66
C ARG A 8 6.72 17.27 -2.01
N ARG A 9 7.44 17.77 -1.00
CA ARG A 9 8.75 18.40 -1.11
C ARG A 9 9.65 17.88 -0.01
N TYR A 10 10.87 17.51 -0.37
CA TYR A 10 11.92 17.08 0.56
C TYR A 10 13.10 18.01 0.44
N VAL A 11 13.72 18.31 1.58
CA VAL A 11 15.04 18.92 1.63
C VAL A 11 16.00 17.79 1.92
N MET A 12 16.97 17.58 1.02
CA MET A 12 17.99 16.57 1.23
C MET A 12 18.80 16.88 2.48
N PRO A 13 19.25 15.85 3.22
CA PRO A 13 20.16 16.06 4.35
C PRO A 13 21.36 16.92 3.93
N PRO A 14 21.87 17.78 4.84
CA PRO A 14 23.02 18.62 4.55
C PRO A 14 24.28 17.76 4.26
N LYS A 15 25.32 18.38 3.67
CA LYS A 15 26.50 17.65 3.16
C LYS A 15 27.23 16.82 4.22
N ASP A 16 27.18 17.27 5.46
CA ASP A 16 27.78 16.67 6.64
C ASP A 16 26.86 15.64 7.34
N ALA A 17 25.58 15.54 6.95
CA ALA A 17 24.69 14.54 7.52
C ALA A 17 25.09 13.13 7.08
N GLN A 18 25.23 12.26 8.06
CA GLN A 18 25.62 10.85 7.88
C GLN A 18 24.47 9.93 8.28
N CYS A 19 24.39 8.78 7.60
CA CYS A 19 23.53 7.70 8.06
C CYS A 19 24.08 7.16 9.38
N VAL A 20 23.27 7.12 10.44
CA VAL A 20 23.73 6.63 11.76
C VAL A 20 24.05 5.13 11.79
N ILE A 21 23.68 4.38 10.75
CA ILE A 21 23.88 2.92 10.66
C ILE A 21 25.21 2.61 9.97
N CYS A 22 25.44 3.15 8.75
CA CYS A 22 26.67 2.89 7.99
C CYS A 22 27.73 4.01 8.10
N HIS A 23 27.41 5.13 8.74
CA HIS A 23 28.26 6.33 8.86
C HIS A 23 28.64 7.03 7.54
N GLU A 24 28.05 6.61 6.41
CA GLU A 24 28.29 7.26 5.12
C GLU A 24 27.48 8.55 4.96
N ALA A 25 28.02 9.48 4.19
CA ALA A 25 27.35 10.76 3.88
C ALA A 25 26.07 10.54 3.07
N LEU A 26 24.98 11.19 3.50
CA LEU A 26 23.67 11.07 2.85
C LEU A 26 23.54 11.95 1.60
N ALA A 27 24.28 13.06 1.53
CA ALA A 27 24.14 14.09 0.48
C ALA A 27 24.51 13.62 -0.95
N GLY A 28 25.05 12.41 -1.11
CA GLY A 28 25.34 11.80 -2.42
C GLY A 28 24.50 10.54 -2.73
N LYS A 29 23.63 10.11 -1.81
CA LYS A 29 22.84 8.89 -1.98
C LYS A 29 21.65 9.14 -2.91
N THR A 30 21.34 8.14 -3.72
CA THR A 30 20.22 8.15 -4.67
C THR A 30 19.01 7.36 -4.21
N ASP A 31 19.13 6.63 -3.09
CA ASP A 31 18.06 5.83 -2.50
C ASP A 31 18.08 6.02 -0.99
N LEU A 32 17.12 6.83 -0.51
CA LEU A 32 17.03 7.25 0.88
C LEU A 32 15.76 6.71 1.50
N ALA A 33 15.81 6.48 2.82
CA ALA A 33 14.64 6.28 3.64
C ALA A 33 14.44 7.47 4.57
N ARG A 34 13.20 7.92 4.73
CA ARG A 34 12.78 8.87 5.76
C ARG A 34 11.74 8.21 6.67
N LEU A 35 11.93 8.38 7.97
CA LEU A 35 10.94 8.01 8.97
C LEU A 35 10.02 9.19 9.29
N ARG A 36 8.87 8.92 9.91
CA ARG A 36 7.92 9.96 10.34
C ARG A 36 8.52 11.03 11.27
N CYS A 37 9.56 10.68 12.01
CA CYS A 37 10.33 11.58 12.87
C CYS A 37 11.37 12.43 12.10
N ASP A 38 11.27 12.53 10.77
CA ASP A 38 12.11 13.33 9.88
C ASP A 38 13.59 12.91 9.77
N HIS A 39 13.98 11.80 10.38
CA HIS A 39 15.33 11.26 10.23
C HIS A 39 15.49 10.51 8.90
N PHE A 40 16.64 10.74 8.25
CA PHE A 40 17.03 10.13 7.00
C PHE A 40 18.09 9.03 7.19
N PHE A 41 18.00 8.01 6.36
CA PHE A 41 18.91 6.86 6.33
C PHE A 41 19.15 6.43 4.88
N CYS A 42 20.19 5.66 4.62
CA CYS A 42 20.23 4.85 3.40
C CYS A 42 19.07 3.84 3.45
N PHE A 43 18.33 3.67 2.36
CA PHE A 43 17.19 2.75 2.35
C PHE A 43 17.62 1.31 2.67
N GLU A 44 18.73 0.86 2.10
CA GLU A 44 19.32 -0.46 2.36
C GLU A 44 19.64 -0.66 3.85
N CYS A 45 20.29 0.32 4.49
CA CYS A 45 20.63 0.22 5.91
C CYS A 45 19.38 0.15 6.79
N LEU A 46 18.39 1.01 6.55
CA LEU A 46 17.17 1.00 7.34
C LEU A 46 16.34 -0.27 7.11
N SER A 47 16.35 -0.79 5.88
CA SER A 47 15.75 -2.09 5.54
C SER A 47 16.45 -3.21 6.30
N GLY A 48 17.79 -3.23 6.35
CA GLY A 48 18.57 -4.16 7.16
C GLY A 48 18.26 -4.08 8.66
N GLU A 49 18.11 -2.86 9.20
CA GLU A 49 17.68 -2.68 10.59
C GLU A 49 16.25 -3.18 10.84
N ALA A 50 15.31 -2.92 9.92
CA ALA A 50 13.96 -3.45 10.03
C ALA A 50 13.95 -4.98 9.99
N LYS A 51 14.73 -5.59 9.09
CA LYS A 51 14.93 -7.05 9.05
C LYS A 51 15.46 -7.59 10.36
N ALA A 52 16.54 -7.01 10.88
CA ALA A 52 17.15 -7.43 12.13
C ALA A 52 16.23 -7.21 13.35
N PHE A 53 15.38 -6.17 13.31
CA PHE A 53 14.40 -5.87 14.35
C PHE A 53 13.25 -6.88 14.39
N PHE A 54 12.80 -7.37 13.23
CA PHE A 54 11.73 -8.36 13.15
C PHE A 54 12.24 -9.81 13.09
N ALA A 55 13.55 -10.04 12.92
CA ALA A 55 14.15 -11.37 12.97
C ALA A 55 13.97 -11.99 14.37
N ASP A 56 13.00 -12.90 14.49
CA ASP A 56 12.80 -13.70 15.71
C ASP A 56 13.97 -14.70 15.85
N SER A 57 14.81 -14.52 16.86
CA SER A 57 15.89 -15.46 17.16
C SER A 57 16.01 -15.69 18.67
N ALA A 58 16.42 -16.90 19.06
CA ALA A 58 16.67 -17.24 20.47
C ALA A 58 17.71 -16.30 21.13
N SER A 59 18.63 -15.71 20.34
CA SER A 59 19.64 -14.75 20.78
C SER A 59 19.16 -13.30 20.91
N ARG A 60 18.04 -12.95 20.27
CA ARG A 60 17.38 -11.64 20.35
C ARG A 60 15.86 -11.87 20.34
N PRO A 61 15.26 -12.20 21.50
CA PRO A 61 13.81 -12.27 21.60
C PRO A 61 13.26 -10.85 21.46
N THR A 62 12.81 -10.48 20.26
CA THR A 62 12.27 -9.14 19.95
C THR A 62 10.87 -8.91 20.53
N GLY A 63 10.41 -9.79 21.43
CA GLY A 63 9.09 -9.67 22.05
C GLY A 63 7.93 -9.95 21.10
N ALA A 64 8.19 -10.33 19.84
CA ALA A 64 7.16 -10.76 18.88
C ALA A 64 6.34 -11.99 19.36
N ARG A 65 6.76 -12.63 20.45
CA ARG A 65 6.03 -13.69 21.17
C ARG A 65 4.94 -13.16 22.12
N GLY A 66 4.90 -11.86 22.40
CA GLY A 66 3.90 -11.23 23.26
C GLY A 66 2.87 -10.45 22.44
N GLU A 67 1.62 -10.45 22.90
CA GLU A 67 0.43 -9.85 22.29
C GLU A 67 0.48 -8.32 22.03
N GLN A 68 1.65 -7.68 22.18
CA GLN A 68 1.85 -6.26 21.96
C GLN A 68 2.58 -6.04 20.62
N MET A 69 1.92 -5.35 19.68
CA MET A 69 2.54 -4.92 18.43
C MET A 69 3.76 -4.02 18.72
N VAL A 70 4.97 -4.58 18.66
CA VAL A 70 6.20 -3.81 18.87
C VAL A 70 6.41 -2.89 17.67
N LEU A 71 6.39 -1.58 17.92
CA LEU A 71 6.55 -0.57 16.88
C LEU A 71 8.03 -0.42 16.53
N PHE A 72 8.35 -0.39 15.24
CA PHE A 72 9.71 -0.13 14.76
C PHE A 72 10.20 1.24 15.29
N ARG A 73 11.38 1.23 15.91
CA ARG A 73 12.01 2.40 16.53
C ARG A 73 12.98 3.07 15.58
N CYS A 74 12.96 4.39 15.55
CA CYS A 74 13.97 5.15 14.81
C CYS A 74 15.37 4.90 15.38
N PRO A 75 16.37 4.49 14.57
CA PRO A 75 17.75 4.31 15.05
C PRO A 75 18.38 5.59 15.63
N THR A 76 17.95 6.77 15.17
CA THR A 76 18.47 8.07 15.63
C THR A 76 17.83 8.55 16.92
N CYS A 77 16.51 8.78 16.93
CA CYS A 77 15.82 9.39 18.08
C CYS A 77 15.13 8.39 19.02
N ARG A 78 15.15 7.10 18.70
CA ARG A 78 14.54 6.01 19.47
C ARG A 78 13.03 6.14 19.73
N GLN A 79 12.36 7.09 19.07
CA GLN A 79 10.91 7.25 19.17
C GLN A 79 10.19 6.00 18.66
N ASP A 80 9.23 5.54 19.46
CA ASP A 80 8.23 4.58 19.06
C ASP A 80 7.27 5.23 18.04
N ASN A 81 6.71 4.45 17.11
CA ASN A 81 5.78 4.89 16.04
C ASN A 81 6.42 5.35 14.70
N CYS A 82 7.58 4.79 14.33
CA CYS A 82 8.17 4.96 13.00
C CYS A 82 7.80 3.81 12.04
N CYS A 83 6.55 3.34 12.11
CA CYS A 83 6.10 2.14 11.38
C CYS A 83 5.90 2.35 9.88
N VAL A 84 5.94 3.60 9.41
CA VAL A 84 5.91 3.94 7.99
C VAL A 84 7.30 4.40 7.58
N ILE A 85 7.85 3.74 6.57
CA ILE A 85 9.13 4.07 5.95
C ILE A 85 8.83 4.67 4.58
N GLU A 86 9.24 5.92 4.39
CA GLU A 86 9.16 6.59 3.10
C GLU A 86 10.48 6.36 2.35
N ARG A 87 10.45 5.68 1.22
CA ARG A 87 11.62 5.50 0.36
C ARG A 87 11.61 6.58 -0.72
N ILE A 88 12.70 7.30 -0.89
CA ILE A 88 12.83 8.43 -1.80
C ILE A 88 14.00 8.14 -2.74
N GLN A 89 13.70 7.93 -4.01
CA GLN A 89 14.62 7.43 -5.02
C GLN A 89 14.81 8.42 -6.16
N LYS A 90 16.08 8.70 -6.49
CA LYS A 90 16.44 9.45 -7.69
C LYS A 90 16.07 8.63 -8.93
N PRO A 91 15.41 9.21 -9.95
CA PRO A 91 15.16 8.51 -11.20
C PRO A 91 16.50 8.18 -11.86
N SER A 92 16.69 6.94 -12.29
CA SER A 92 17.87 6.48 -13.03
C SER A 92 17.96 7.24 -14.37
N GLY A 93 18.88 8.21 -14.47
CA GLY A 93 19.02 9.10 -15.63
C GLY A 93 19.74 8.51 -16.86
N SER A 94 19.80 7.19 -17.04
CA SER A 94 20.58 6.55 -18.11
C SER A 94 19.78 5.43 -18.79
N SER A 95 19.47 5.63 -20.07
CA SER A 95 19.12 4.67 -21.14
C SER A 95 18.33 3.39 -20.77
N LEU A 96 17.10 3.26 -21.31
CA LEU A 96 16.45 2.00 -21.70
C LEU A 96 16.66 0.79 -20.77
N SER A 97 15.82 0.66 -19.72
CA SER A 97 15.26 -0.61 -19.18
C SER A 97 15.11 -0.73 -17.65
N ALA A 98 15.43 0.28 -16.85
CA ALA A 98 15.12 0.21 -15.41
C ALA A 98 14.50 1.53 -14.91
N ALA A 99 13.22 1.75 -15.25
CA ALA A 99 12.36 2.45 -14.31
C ALA A 99 12.50 1.75 -12.95
N PRO A 100 12.53 2.47 -11.81
CA PRO A 100 12.54 1.83 -10.51
C PRO A 100 11.43 0.79 -10.49
N VAL A 101 11.81 -0.48 -10.30
CA VAL A 101 10.86 -1.57 -10.30
C VAL A 101 9.94 -1.32 -9.11
N ALA A 102 8.66 -1.06 -9.38
CA ALA A 102 7.66 -1.03 -8.34
C ALA A 102 7.70 -2.41 -7.66
N ASP A 103 8.16 -2.46 -6.41
CA ASP A 103 8.11 -3.70 -5.65
C ASP A 103 6.71 -3.89 -5.05
N GLU A 104 6.32 -5.15 -4.84
CA GLU A 104 4.95 -5.52 -4.46
C GLU A 104 4.52 -4.99 -3.08
N LEU A 105 5.49 -4.64 -2.24
CA LEU A 105 5.28 -4.15 -0.87
C LEU A 105 5.36 -2.61 -0.79
N GLY A 106 6.11 -2.01 -1.69
CA GLY A 106 6.30 -0.59 -1.91
C GLY A 106 5.09 0.02 -2.62
N GLY A 107 4.55 1.06 -2.02
CA GLY A 107 3.42 1.78 -2.60
C GLY A 107 3.72 2.49 -3.91
N PRO A 108 2.69 2.75 -4.72
CA PRO A 108 2.83 3.34 -6.05
C PRO A 108 3.69 4.59 -6.01
N LEU A 109 4.66 4.63 -6.93
CA LEU A 109 5.69 5.66 -6.99
C LEU A 109 5.03 7.02 -7.20
N ARG A 110 5.32 7.95 -6.29
CA ARG A 110 4.86 9.33 -6.37
C ARG A 110 5.99 10.25 -6.76
N GLU A 111 5.75 11.12 -7.73
CA GLU A 111 6.67 12.20 -8.02
C GLU A 111 6.67 13.21 -6.86
N VAL A 112 7.87 13.51 -6.37
CA VAL A 112 8.13 14.46 -5.29
C VAL A 112 9.25 15.39 -5.68
N ALA A 113 9.16 16.65 -5.27
CA ALA A 113 10.24 17.59 -5.50
C ALA A 113 11.31 17.45 -4.40
N VAL A 114 12.56 17.42 -4.80
CA VAL A 114 13.71 17.28 -3.91
C VAL A 114 14.60 18.49 -4.09
N ARG A 115 14.90 19.19 -2.99
CA ARG A 115 15.85 20.31 -2.96
C ARG A 115 17.16 19.85 -2.34
N HIS A 116 18.25 20.02 -3.06
CA HIS A 116 19.60 19.73 -2.59
C HIS A 116 20.17 20.90 -1.78
N SER A 117 21.23 20.61 -1.00
CA SER A 117 21.90 21.61 -0.15
C SER A 117 22.52 22.76 -0.95
N ASP A 118 22.83 22.55 -2.23
CA ASP A 118 23.35 23.58 -3.14
C ASP A 118 22.25 24.47 -3.76
N GLY A 119 20.99 24.25 -3.36
CA GLY A 119 19.85 25.00 -3.85
C GLY A 119 19.22 24.43 -5.12
N THR A 120 19.83 23.41 -5.75
CA THR A 120 19.25 22.76 -6.94
C THR A 120 17.99 21.97 -6.59
N ALA A 121 17.07 21.85 -7.55
CA ALA A 121 15.83 21.10 -7.41
C ALA A 121 15.75 19.99 -8.46
N ALA A 122 15.28 18.81 -8.06
CA ALA A 122 15.07 17.66 -8.92
C ALA A 122 13.74 16.97 -8.59
N THR A 123 13.19 16.22 -9.53
CA THR A 123 12.01 15.37 -9.29
C THR A 123 12.48 13.96 -8.99
N TRP A 124 12.09 13.42 -7.84
CA TRP A 124 12.38 12.06 -7.40
C TRP A 124 11.09 11.27 -7.20
N LEU A 125 11.21 9.98 -6.95
CA LEU A 125 10.08 9.08 -6.72
C LEU A 125 10.02 8.67 -5.26
N ALA A 126 8.84 8.76 -4.64
CA ALA A 126 8.59 8.35 -3.27
C ALA A 126 7.64 7.14 -3.23
N SER A 127 8.05 6.07 -2.54
CA SER A 127 7.23 4.92 -2.19
C SER A 127 7.19 4.73 -0.67
N TYR A 128 6.24 3.92 -0.21
CA TYR A 128 5.89 3.83 1.21
C TYR A 128 5.74 2.38 1.62
N TYR A 129 6.43 2.02 2.69
CA TYR A 129 6.43 0.69 3.27
C TYR A 129 5.88 0.75 4.67
N TYR A 130 5.14 -0.30 5.03
CA TYR A 130 4.95 -0.61 6.43
C TYR A 130 6.20 -1.35 6.91
N ALA A 131 6.72 -1.04 8.10
CA ALA A 131 8.03 -1.51 8.53
C ALA A 131 8.16 -3.04 8.53
N THR A 132 7.09 -3.77 8.90
CA THR A 132 7.07 -5.24 8.86
C THR A 132 7.12 -5.81 7.45
N ALA A 133 6.87 -5.00 6.41
CA ALA A 133 7.03 -5.43 5.03
C ALA A 133 8.51 -5.59 4.64
N LEU A 134 9.43 -4.97 5.39
CA LEU A 134 10.87 -5.09 5.14
C LEU A 134 11.49 -6.31 5.83
N GLU A 135 10.77 -7.01 6.71
CA GLU A 135 11.22 -8.26 7.34
C GLU A 135 11.68 -9.30 6.30
N ASP A 136 12.75 -10.05 6.59
CA ASP A 136 13.31 -11.04 5.65
C ASP A 136 12.30 -12.13 5.27
N ASP A 137 11.45 -12.53 6.23
CA ASP A 137 10.33 -13.44 6.00
C ASP A 137 8.98 -12.71 6.03
N SER A 138 8.93 -11.44 5.60
CA SER A 138 7.72 -10.63 5.62
C SER A 138 6.55 -11.27 4.87
N LEU A 139 6.84 -12.17 3.92
CA LEU A 139 5.86 -12.93 3.14
C LEU A 139 5.58 -14.34 3.69
N GLY A 140 6.25 -14.74 4.76
CA GLY A 140 6.03 -16.00 5.46
C GLY A 140 6.41 -17.25 4.66
N GLN A 141 7.49 -17.20 3.90
CA GLN A 141 8.09 -18.36 3.25
C GLN A 141 8.48 -19.46 4.25
N SER A 142 8.85 -19.13 5.50
CA SER A 142 9.10 -20.14 6.54
C SER A 142 7.82 -20.68 7.22
N TYR A 143 6.74 -19.90 7.19
CA TYR A 143 5.43 -20.29 7.72
C TYR A 143 4.64 -21.23 6.78
N ALA A 144 5.25 -21.67 5.69
CA ALA A 144 4.58 -22.36 4.59
C ALA A 144 4.72 -23.89 4.59
N ASP A 145 5.45 -24.46 5.54
CA ASP A 145 5.83 -25.88 5.49
C ASP A 145 4.66 -26.84 5.76
N CYS A 146 3.54 -26.34 6.29
CA CYS A 146 2.34 -27.16 6.49
C CYS A 146 1.03 -26.40 6.19
N LEU A 147 0.01 -27.15 5.82
CA LEU A 147 -1.31 -26.62 5.43
C LEU A 147 -1.94 -25.75 6.52
N MET A 148 -1.81 -26.16 7.79
CA MET A 148 -2.39 -25.43 8.93
C MET A 148 -1.83 -24.01 9.02
N THR A 149 -0.50 -23.85 8.93
CA THR A 149 0.15 -22.55 9.02
C THR A 149 -0.17 -21.68 7.80
N ALA A 150 -0.23 -22.26 6.59
CA ALA A 150 -0.67 -21.54 5.39
C ALA A 150 -2.13 -21.05 5.51
N HIS A 151 -3.04 -21.86 6.05
CA HIS A 151 -4.42 -21.46 6.32
C HIS A 151 -4.54 -20.39 7.42
N HIS A 152 -3.74 -20.46 8.48
CA HIS A 152 -3.67 -19.39 9.49
C HIS A 152 -3.16 -18.08 8.87
N GLY A 153 -2.11 -18.11 8.05
CA GLY A 153 -1.62 -16.94 7.33
C GLY A 153 -2.69 -16.30 6.45
N LEU A 154 -3.47 -17.12 5.74
CA LEU A 154 -4.63 -16.67 4.94
C LEU A 154 -5.70 -16.02 5.82
N PHE A 155 -6.04 -16.64 6.93
CA PHE A 155 -7.06 -16.13 7.87
C PHE A 155 -6.66 -14.74 8.39
N PHE A 156 -5.46 -14.61 8.97
CA PHE A 156 -4.98 -13.34 9.51
C PHE A 156 -4.86 -12.27 8.43
N SER A 157 -4.34 -12.63 7.25
CA SER A 157 -4.17 -11.65 6.17
C SER A 157 -5.52 -11.20 5.62
N ARG A 158 -6.51 -12.09 5.52
CA ARG A 158 -7.89 -11.73 5.16
C ARG A 158 -8.51 -10.76 6.18
N HIS A 159 -8.36 -11.04 7.48
CA HIS A 159 -8.83 -10.13 8.53
C HIS A 159 -8.13 -8.77 8.48
N GLY A 160 -6.81 -8.76 8.24
CA GLY A 160 -6.03 -7.54 8.05
C GLY A 160 -6.51 -6.72 6.86
N LEU A 161 -6.83 -7.37 5.73
CA LEU A 161 -7.42 -6.69 4.57
C LEU A 161 -8.77 -6.06 4.89
N ILE A 162 -9.69 -6.81 5.49
CA ILE A 162 -11.03 -6.30 5.84
C ILE A 162 -10.91 -5.08 6.76
N THR A 163 -10.09 -5.19 7.80
CA THR A 163 -9.90 -4.13 8.78
C THR A 163 -9.25 -2.90 8.15
N GLY A 164 -8.11 -3.07 7.46
CA GLY A 164 -7.39 -1.95 6.84
C GLY A 164 -8.21 -1.23 5.78
N ARG A 165 -9.11 -1.93 5.10
CA ARG A 165 -10.00 -1.32 4.11
C ARG A 165 -11.16 -0.55 4.74
N ARG A 166 -11.74 -1.06 5.83
CA ARG A 166 -12.73 -0.31 6.64
C ARG A 166 -12.12 0.99 7.17
N GLU A 167 -10.89 0.90 7.68
CA GLU A 167 -10.11 2.05 8.15
C GLU A 167 -9.83 3.07 7.04
N LEU A 168 -9.47 2.59 5.84
CA LEU A 168 -9.23 3.45 4.68
C LEU A 168 -10.52 4.17 4.24
N ALA A 169 -11.66 3.48 4.26
CA ALA A 169 -12.96 4.07 3.94
C ALA A 169 -13.39 5.15 4.96
N ALA A 170 -13.15 4.91 6.26
CA ALA A 170 -13.39 5.92 7.29
C ALA A 170 -12.50 7.16 7.10
N LYS A 171 -11.23 6.96 6.75
CA LYS A 171 -10.28 8.03 6.44
C LYS A 171 -10.69 8.83 5.20
N TRP A 172 -11.24 8.17 4.18
CA TRP A 172 -11.82 8.83 3.02
C TRP A 172 -13.00 9.72 3.42
N ALA A 173 -13.93 9.20 4.22
CA ALA A 173 -15.07 9.97 4.72
C ALA A 173 -14.62 11.20 5.51
N ALA A 174 -13.57 11.07 6.34
CA ALA A 174 -12.99 12.19 7.07
C ALA A 174 -12.41 13.27 6.13
N VAL A 175 -11.75 12.88 5.03
CA VAL A 175 -11.23 13.84 4.02
C VAL A 175 -12.37 14.58 3.32
N ILE A 176 -13.45 13.88 2.93
CA ILE A 176 -14.61 14.54 2.32
C ILE A 176 -15.30 15.49 3.31
N ILE A 177 -15.55 15.05 4.54
CA ILE A 177 -16.25 15.86 5.56
C ILE A 177 -15.43 17.11 5.91
N GLY A 178 -14.10 16.98 5.94
CA GLY A 178 -13.18 18.09 6.19
C GLY A 178 -12.96 19.01 4.99
N ALA A 179 -13.34 18.60 3.78
CA ALA A 179 -13.29 19.45 2.60
C ALA A 179 -14.44 20.47 2.64
N GLU A 180 -14.17 21.69 2.17
CA GLU A 180 -15.19 22.73 2.09
C GLU A 180 -16.40 22.25 1.30
N ARG A 181 -17.62 22.60 1.73
CA ARG A 181 -18.86 22.27 1.02
C ARG A 181 -18.76 22.78 -0.42
N GLY A 182 -18.67 21.86 -1.38
CA GLY A 182 -18.54 22.18 -2.81
C GLY A 182 -17.19 21.82 -3.44
N ALA A 183 -16.23 21.29 -2.67
CA ALA A 183 -14.99 20.75 -3.22
C ALA A 183 -15.28 19.68 -4.28
N LYS A 184 -14.56 19.75 -5.41
CA LYS A 184 -14.71 18.79 -6.51
C LYS A 184 -14.16 17.43 -6.08
N VAL A 185 -14.71 16.34 -6.64
CA VAL A 185 -14.25 14.97 -6.36
C VAL A 185 -12.73 14.84 -6.55
N GLU A 186 -12.20 15.46 -7.59
CA GLU A 186 -10.79 15.44 -7.93
C GLU A 186 -9.91 16.08 -6.85
N GLU A 187 -10.40 17.14 -6.20
CA GLU A 187 -9.69 17.82 -5.11
C GLU A 187 -9.65 16.93 -3.87
N ASN A 188 -10.75 16.24 -3.56
CA ASN A 188 -10.82 15.27 -2.47
C ASN A 188 -9.90 14.06 -2.72
N MET A 189 -9.88 13.55 -3.96
CA MET A 189 -8.97 12.47 -4.37
C MET A 189 -7.50 12.89 -4.24
N GLU A 190 -7.16 14.11 -4.67
CA GLU A 190 -5.80 14.63 -4.52
C GLU A 190 -5.45 14.86 -3.05
N ALA A 191 -6.37 15.37 -2.21
CA ALA A 191 -6.13 15.46 -0.77
C ALA A 191 -5.89 14.09 -0.14
N PHE A 192 -6.71 13.09 -0.49
CA PHE A 192 -6.62 11.73 0.02
C PHE A 192 -5.36 10.99 -0.45
N LYS A 193 -4.86 11.31 -1.64
CA LYS A 193 -3.56 10.83 -2.14
C LYS A 193 -2.42 11.21 -1.21
N TRP A 194 -2.43 12.42 -0.65
CA TRP A 194 -1.38 12.94 0.23
C TRP A 194 -1.68 12.75 1.72
N PHE A 195 -2.79 12.11 2.08
CA PHE A 195 -3.15 11.87 3.47
C PHE A 195 -2.31 10.71 4.05
N GLY A 196 -1.39 11.01 4.98
CA GLY A 196 -0.42 10.04 5.50
C GLY A 196 -1.04 8.82 6.19
N PRO A 197 -2.04 8.99 7.08
CA PRO A 197 -2.77 7.88 7.66
C PRO A 197 -3.44 6.96 6.62
N ALA A 198 -3.94 7.50 5.51
CA ALA A 198 -4.51 6.67 4.45
C ALA A 198 -3.41 5.86 3.74
N GLU A 199 -2.23 6.44 3.51
CA GLU A 199 -1.13 5.69 2.91
C GLU A 199 -0.60 4.59 3.83
N GLN A 200 -0.58 4.82 5.15
CA GLN A 200 -0.22 3.78 6.11
C GLN A 200 -1.14 2.56 5.95
N ASP A 201 -2.45 2.76 5.86
CA ASP A 201 -3.40 1.66 5.63
C ASP A 201 -3.16 1.02 4.25
N ARG A 202 -2.94 1.80 3.19
CA ARG A 202 -2.61 1.23 1.87
C ARG A 202 -1.35 0.37 1.90
N ALA A 203 -0.34 0.75 2.68
CA ALA A 203 0.88 -0.04 2.87
C ALA A 203 0.63 -1.37 3.59
N ILE A 204 -0.19 -1.35 4.64
CA ILE A 204 -0.64 -2.55 5.35
C ILE A 204 -1.45 -3.46 4.41
N LEU A 205 -2.32 -2.88 3.58
CA LEU A 205 -3.10 -3.65 2.61
C LEU A 205 -2.23 -4.33 1.57
N ARG A 206 -1.18 -3.66 1.05
CA ARG A 206 -0.20 -4.28 0.14
C ARG A 206 0.49 -5.48 0.78
N LEU A 207 0.96 -5.34 2.02
CA LEU A 207 1.58 -6.44 2.77
C LEU A 207 0.63 -7.64 2.89
N HIS A 208 -0.61 -7.42 3.29
CA HIS A 208 -1.57 -8.51 3.44
C HIS A 208 -1.97 -9.15 2.10
N LEU A 209 -2.07 -8.36 1.02
CA LEU A 209 -2.30 -8.91 -0.32
C LEU A 209 -1.16 -9.82 -0.76
N ALA A 210 0.09 -9.37 -0.58
CA ALA A 210 1.27 -10.16 -0.93
C ALA A 210 1.34 -11.45 -0.08
N ARG A 211 1.12 -11.35 1.24
CA ARG A 211 1.05 -12.53 2.14
C ARG A 211 -0.03 -13.52 1.72
N MET A 212 -1.22 -13.05 1.36
CA MET A 212 -2.30 -13.91 0.88
C MET A 212 -1.91 -14.64 -0.41
N ALA A 213 -1.31 -13.94 -1.37
CA ALA A 213 -0.88 -14.55 -2.62
C ALA A 213 0.12 -15.70 -2.39
N VAL A 214 1.10 -15.47 -1.51
CA VAL A 214 2.08 -16.50 -1.12
C VAL A 214 1.41 -17.68 -0.42
N CYS A 215 0.57 -17.43 0.59
CA CYS A 215 -0.11 -18.51 1.30
C CYS A 215 -1.05 -19.32 0.39
N GLN A 216 -1.77 -18.68 -0.53
CA GLN A 216 -2.58 -19.36 -1.54
C GLN A 216 -1.72 -20.22 -2.47
N GLY A 217 -0.54 -19.74 -2.85
CA GLY A 217 0.42 -20.53 -3.63
C GLY A 217 0.87 -21.79 -2.89
N HIS A 218 1.12 -21.69 -1.58
CA HIS A 218 1.52 -22.82 -0.75
C HIS A 218 0.40 -23.84 -0.54
N VAL A 219 -0.83 -23.40 -0.24
CA VAL A 219 -1.99 -24.31 -0.16
C VAL A 219 -2.12 -25.09 -1.46
N ARG A 220 -2.06 -24.41 -2.62
CA ARG A 220 -2.14 -25.07 -3.94
C ARG A 220 -1.03 -26.11 -4.16
N LYS A 221 0.21 -25.81 -3.76
CA LYS A 221 1.33 -26.76 -3.84
C LYS A 221 1.10 -27.99 -2.95
N LEU A 222 0.70 -27.77 -1.70
CA LEU A 222 0.53 -28.82 -0.69
C LEU A 222 -0.69 -29.72 -0.97
N THR A 223 -1.77 -29.17 -1.53
CA THR A 223 -2.98 -29.94 -1.90
C THR A 223 -2.91 -30.55 -3.31
N LYS A 224 -1.74 -30.50 -3.98
CA LYS A 224 -1.54 -30.95 -5.37
C LYS A 224 -2.58 -30.35 -6.34
N GLY A 225 -2.95 -29.09 -6.13
CA GLY A 225 -3.92 -28.39 -6.97
C GLY A 225 -5.36 -28.90 -6.86
N LYS A 226 -5.72 -29.73 -5.85
CA LYS A 226 -7.09 -30.24 -5.67
C LYS A 226 -8.07 -29.21 -5.11
N ASP A 227 -7.60 -28.06 -4.62
CA ASP A 227 -8.47 -26.96 -4.24
C ASP A 227 -8.89 -26.15 -5.47
N ASP A 228 -9.91 -26.63 -6.18
CA ASP A 228 -10.71 -25.83 -7.11
C ASP A 228 -11.62 -24.80 -6.40
N ASN A 229 -11.51 -24.67 -5.08
CA ASN A 229 -12.24 -23.69 -4.26
C ASN A 229 -11.46 -22.40 -4.00
N THR A 230 -10.49 -22.04 -4.86
CA THR A 230 -10.07 -20.64 -4.93
C THR A 230 -11.27 -19.82 -5.42
N GLU A 231 -11.80 -18.93 -4.58
CA GLU A 231 -12.79 -17.89 -4.92
C GLU A 231 -12.29 -16.90 -6.02
N SER A 232 -11.32 -17.29 -6.86
CA SER A 232 -10.95 -16.66 -8.12
C SER A 232 -11.93 -17.05 -9.24
N GLY A 233 -13.24 -17.08 -8.94
CA GLY A 233 -14.23 -17.12 -9.99
C GLY A 233 -14.09 -15.84 -10.83
N SER A 234 -14.28 -15.95 -12.15
CA SER A 234 -14.23 -14.80 -13.06
C SER A 234 -15.08 -13.66 -12.52
N VAL A 235 -14.50 -12.47 -12.38
CA VAL A 235 -15.20 -11.25 -11.95
C VAL A 235 -16.27 -10.93 -13.00
N GLY A 236 -17.52 -10.78 -12.56
CA GLY A 236 -18.67 -10.54 -13.42
C GLY A 236 -19.27 -9.15 -13.21
N VAL A 237 -20.17 -8.76 -14.11
CA VAL A 237 -20.98 -7.55 -13.94
C VAL A 237 -21.81 -7.66 -12.65
N GLY A 238 -21.84 -6.57 -11.87
CA GLY A 238 -22.54 -6.50 -10.59
C GLY A 238 -21.74 -6.98 -9.39
N ASP A 239 -20.57 -7.59 -9.59
CA ASP A 239 -19.68 -7.96 -8.50
C ASP A 239 -19.11 -6.72 -7.81
N ASP A 240 -19.11 -6.76 -6.48
CA ASP A 240 -18.32 -5.85 -5.66
C ASP A 240 -16.87 -6.31 -5.67
N VAL A 241 -15.97 -5.34 -5.85
CA VAL A 241 -14.53 -5.56 -6.03
C VAL A 241 -13.72 -4.55 -5.24
N TRP A 242 -12.54 -4.97 -4.82
CA TRP A 242 -11.48 -4.14 -4.29
C TRP A 242 -10.52 -3.74 -5.40
N LEU A 243 -10.08 -2.48 -5.39
CA LEU A 243 -9.05 -2.01 -6.31
C LEU A 243 -7.64 -2.19 -5.74
N CYS A 244 -6.70 -2.61 -6.57
CA CYS A 244 -5.30 -2.83 -6.19
C CYS A 244 -4.31 -2.57 -7.34
N GLY A 245 -3.05 -2.29 -7.00
CA GLY A 245 -1.96 -2.17 -7.99
C GLY A 245 -2.09 -1.02 -9.00
N VAL A 246 -2.97 -0.04 -8.77
CA VAL A 246 -3.19 1.08 -9.70
C VAL A 246 -2.12 2.16 -9.48
N VAL A 247 -1.10 2.17 -10.34
CA VAL A 247 0.06 3.06 -10.20
C VAL A 247 -0.28 4.53 -10.45
N ARG A 248 -1.04 4.84 -11.52
CA ARG A 248 -1.33 6.22 -11.94
C ARG A 248 -2.37 6.94 -11.07
N ARG A 249 -3.18 6.18 -10.33
CA ARG A 249 -4.23 6.66 -9.45
C ARG A 249 -4.05 5.99 -8.08
N PRO A 250 -2.90 6.22 -7.41
CA PRO A 250 -2.53 5.48 -6.21
C PRO A 250 -3.58 5.56 -5.10
N GLU A 251 -4.32 6.67 -5.06
CA GLU A 251 -5.31 6.99 -4.04
C GLU A 251 -6.52 6.06 -4.03
N ILE A 252 -6.82 5.39 -5.15
CA ILE A 252 -7.95 4.47 -5.27
C ILE A 252 -7.63 3.06 -4.80
N ASN A 253 -6.35 2.72 -4.62
CA ASN A 253 -5.96 1.41 -4.12
C ASN A 253 -6.49 1.22 -2.71
N GLY A 254 -7.09 0.06 -2.47
CA GLY A 254 -7.74 -0.23 -1.20
C GLY A 254 -9.24 0.07 -1.20
N LEU A 255 -9.77 0.84 -2.16
CA LEU A 255 -11.17 1.23 -2.20
C LEU A 255 -12.06 0.15 -2.84
N GLU A 256 -13.34 0.18 -2.46
CA GLU A 256 -14.38 -0.66 -3.06
C GLU A 256 -14.93 -0.02 -4.34
N GLY A 257 -15.34 -0.87 -5.27
CA GLY A 257 -16.12 -0.50 -6.43
C GLY A 257 -17.02 -1.64 -6.87
N ARG A 258 -17.87 -1.34 -7.86
CA ARG A 258 -18.78 -2.30 -8.47
C ARG A 258 -18.53 -2.39 -9.97
N VAL A 259 -18.42 -3.61 -10.48
CA VAL A 259 -18.21 -3.88 -11.90
C VAL A 259 -19.49 -3.55 -12.66
N LYS A 260 -19.37 -2.66 -13.65
CA LYS A 260 -20.44 -2.25 -14.56
C LYS A 260 -20.37 -2.96 -15.89
N GLU A 261 -19.15 -3.24 -16.36
CA GLU A 261 -18.91 -3.87 -17.64
C GLU A 261 -17.63 -4.70 -17.60
N VAL A 262 -17.64 -5.85 -18.27
CA VAL A 262 -16.46 -6.67 -18.54
C VAL A 262 -16.11 -6.49 -20.01
N LEU A 263 -14.89 -6.06 -20.29
CA LEU A 263 -14.38 -5.73 -21.62
C LEU A 263 -13.33 -6.77 -22.05
N PRO A 264 -13.70 -7.78 -22.87
CA PRO A 264 -12.77 -8.79 -23.36
C PRO A 264 -11.62 -8.17 -24.18
N PRO A 265 -10.45 -8.83 -24.23
CA PRO A 265 -9.31 -8.36 -25.01
C PRO A 265 -9.63 -8.32 -26.51
N HIS A 266 -8.90 -7.47 -27.25
CA HIS A 266 -8.99 -7.31 -28.71
C HIS A 266 -10.40 -7.00 -29.25
N THR A 267 -11.20 -6.26 -28.49
CA THR A 267 -12.52 -5.77 -28.91
C THR A 267 -12.46 -4.29 -29.30
N GLN A 268 -13.53 -3.80 -29.95
CA GLN A 268 -13.63 -2.37 -30.30
C GLN A 268 -13.52 -1.46 -29.07
N LEU A 269 -14.01 -1.91 -27.91
CA LEU A 269 -14.02 -1.19 -26.64
C LEU A 269 -12.78 -1.46 -25.78
N ASN A 270 -11.98 -2.49 -26.11
CA ASN A 270 -10.73 -2.81 -25.42
C ASN A 270 -9.69 -3.36 -26.41
N LYS A 271 -8.79 -2.48 -26.84
CA LYS A 271 -7.70 -2.81 -27.78
C LYS A 271 -6.53 -3.55 -27.11
N SER A 272 -6.53 -3.73 -25.79
CA SER A 272 -5.44 -4.43 -25.09
C SER A 272 -5.59 -5.95 -25.16
N ASP A 273 -4.52 -6.63 -24.80
CA ASP A 273 -4.37 -8.09 -24.71
C ASP A 273 -4.96 -8.69 -23.43
N VAL A 274 -5.36 -7.86 -22.47
CA VAL A 274 -5.96 -8.29 -21.21
C VAL A 274 -7.43 -7.88 -21.10
N THR A 275 -8.21 -8.64 -20.33
CA THR A 275 -9.56 -8.23 -19.93
C THR A 275 -9.49 -6.95 -19.10
N ARG A 276 -10.34 -5.99 -19.45
CA ARG A 276 -10.54 -4.77 -18.67
C ARG A 276 -11.93 -4.77 -18.05
N TYR A 277 -12.09 -4.03 -16.97
CA TYR A 277 -13.35 -3.90 -16.24
C TYR A 277 -13.68 -2.42 -16.15
N ARG A 278 -14.92 -2.04 -16.44
CA ARG A 278 -15.45 -0.74 -16.02
C ARG A 278 -15.95 -0.89 -14.60
N VAL A 279 -15.33 -0.16 -13.68
CA VAL A 279 -15.65 -0.20 -12.25
C VAL A 279 -16.09 1.18 -11.81
N SER A 280 -17.28 1.27 -11.23
CA SER A 280 -17.75 2.47 -10.54
C SER A 280 -17.28 2.41 -9.10
N LEU A 281 -16.59 3.44 -8.62
CA LEU A 281 -16.11 3.49 -7.24
C LEU A 281 -17.27 3.69 -6.26
N SER A 282 -17.33 2.92 -5.18
CA SER A 282 -18.38 3.07 -4.16
C SER A 282 -18.36 4.45 -3.50
N VAL A 283 -17.17 5.05 -3.43
CA VAL A 283 -16.96 6.38 -2.82
C VAL A 283 -17.16 7.55 -3.78
N CYS A 284 -17.26 7.28 -5.08
CA CYS A 284 -17.46 8.26 -6.14
C CYS A 284 -18.20 7.59 -7.30
N ALA A 285 -19.47 7.25 -7.04
CA ALA A 285 -20.28 6.42 -7.92
C ALA A 285 -20.44 6.99 -9.35
N THR A 286 -20.21 8.30 -9.52
CA THR A 286 -20.26 9.01 -10.80
C THR A 286 -19.04 8.78 -11.69
N GLN A 287 -17.90 8.37 -11.14
CA GLN A 287 -16.68 8.13 -11.93
C GLN A 287 -16.51 6.64 -12.23
N GLU A 288 -16.62 6.29 -13.51
CA GLU A 288 -16.27 4.95 -14.00
C GLU A 288 -14.79 4.90 -14.38
N LEU A 289 -14.10 3.87 -13.88
CA LEU A 289 -12.70 3.63 -14.16
C LEU A 289 -12.56 2.38 -15.02
N SER A 290 -11.76 2.48 -16.09
CA SER A 290 -11.37 1.32 -16.89
C SER A 290 -10.08 0.72 -16.33
N LEU A 291 -10.21 -0.39 -15.62
CA LEU A 291 -9.12 -1.08 -14.92
C LEU A 291 -8.77 -2.39 -15.61
N ARG A 292 -7.50 -2.82 -15.52
CA ARG A 292 -7.08 -4.14 -16.00
C ARG A 292 -7.49 -5.19 -14.96
N GLY A 293 -7.62 -6.45 -15.37
CA GLY A 293 -8.07 -7.53 -14.48
C GLY A 293 -7.18 -7.79 -13.27
N ASP A 294 -5.88 -7.57 -13.40
CA ASP A 294 -4.90 -7.62 -12.30
C ASP A 294 -5.09 -6.50 -11.26
N ASN A 295 -5.87 -5.46 -11.58
CA ASN A 295 -6.18 -4.37 -10.66
C ASN A 295 -7.49 -4.55 -9.88
N VAL A 296 -8.18 -5.68 -10.06
CA VAL A 296 -9.52 -5.91 -9.54
C VAL A 296 -9.57 -7.23 -8.79
N LEU A 297 -9.88 -7.17 -7.49
CA LEU A 297 -10.00 -8.35 -6.63
C LEU A 297 -11.45 -8.48 -6.15
N ARG A 298 -12.10 -9.61 -6.41
CA ARG A 298 -13.47 -9.87 -5.93
C ARG A 298 -13.52 -9.75 -4.40
N ILE A 299 -14.55 -9.07 -3.88
CA ILE A 299 -14.83 -9.06 -2.43
C ILE A 299 -15.43 -10.42 -2.06
N PRO A 300 -14.78 -11.23 -1.21
CA PRO A 300 -15.34 -12.50 -0.75
C PRO A 300 -16.70 -12.29 -0.10
N ARG A 301 -17.65 -13.22 -0.27
CA ARG A 301 -19.00 -13.07 0.33
C ARG A 301 -18.95 -12.92 1.85
N ALA A 302 -18.04 -13.63 2.53
CA ALA A 302 -17.86 -13.50 3.99
C ALA A 302 -17.18 -12.19 4.43
N ALA A 303 -16.65 -11.40 3.48
CA ALA A 303 -16.12 -10.05 3.73
C ALA A 303 -17.14 -8.95 3.36
N ARG A 304 -18.33 -9.32 2.84
CA ARG A 304 -19.46 -8.40 2.64
C ARG A 304 -20.12 -8.14 3.99
N ASP A 305 -19.44 -7.40 4.86
CA ASP A 305 -20.09 -6.74 5.99
C ASP A 305 -21.01 -5.64 5.41
N PRO A 306 -22.19 -5.35 6.00
CA PRO A 306 -23.21 -4.45 5.44
C PRO A 306 -22.80 -2.95 5.35
N LEU A 307 -21.52 -2.62 5.48
CA LEU A 307 -20.97 -1.27 5.38
C LEU A 307 -21.05 -0.64 3.98
N SER A 308 -21.29 -1.44 2.92
CA SER A 308 -21.63 -0.90 1.60
C SER A 308 -22.92 -0.06 1.63
N HIS A 309 -23.75 -0.20 2.66
CA HIS A 309 -24.91 0.66 2.90
C HIS A 309 -24.61 1.95 3.67
N LEU A 310 -23.48 2.06 4.39
CA LEU A 310 -23.22 3.23 5.25
C LEU A 310 -22.87 4.48 4.43
N VAL A 311 -22.09 4.34 3.35
CA VAL A 311 -21.74 5.47 2.47
C VAL A 311 -22.92 5.85 1.56
N ALA A 312 -23.67 4.87 1.06
CA ALA A 312 -24.88 5.10 0.27
C ALA A 312 -25.99 5.78 1.10
N SER A 313 -26.10 5.44 2.39
CA SER A 313 -27.05 6.04 3.33
C SER A 313 -26.66 7.45 3.77
N LEU A 314 -25.36 7.80 3.77
CA LEU A 314 -24.88 9.15 4.09
C LEU A 314 -25.01 10.14 2.92
N THR A 315 -25.04 9.64 1.68
CA THR A 315 -25.35 10.46 0.47
C THR A 315 -26.86 10.59 0.20
N GLY A 316 -27.70 9.91 0.98
CA GLY A 316 -29.16 9.82 0.80
C GLY A 316 -29.99 10.72 1.73
N MET A 317 -29.41 11.73 2.38
CA MET A 317 -30.21 12.71 3.13
C MET A 317 -30.91 13.67 2.17
N HIS A 318 -32.17 13.34 1.89
CA HIS A 318 -33.29 14.18 1.48
C HIS A 318 -32.97 15.63 1.07
N ILE A 319 -33.06 15.89 -0.23
CA ILE A 319 -33.61 17.15 -0.72
C ILE A 319 -35.12 17.03 -0.55
N ASN A 320 -35.66 17.79 0.41
CA ASN A 320 -36.98 18.40 0.25
C ASN A 320 -36.74 19.85 -0.15
#